data_AF-A0AAJ6K967-F1
#
_entry.id   AF-A0AAJ6K967-F1
#
_cell.length_a   1.000
_cell.length_b   1.000
_cell.length_c   1.000
_cell.angle_alpha   90.00
_cell.angle_beta   90.00
_cell.angle_gamma   90.00
#
_symmetry.space_group_name_H-M   'P 1'
#
loop_
_entity.id
_entity.type
_entity.pdbx_description
1 polymer ?
#
loop_
_entity_poly.entity_id
_entity_poly.type
_entity_poly.pdbx_seq_one_letter_code
_entity_poly.pdbx_strand_id
1 'polypeptide(L)'
;MKSGRYPGARKIDGHLQLPIEALAEILEPSPNPAPVVPTVDHSKPIGRRKSAIGPRIAFVRASDFWEQVLRSIGEPEFADELAAASMQAIADLERDFAHSKAERERHDLQGSTPLIK
;
A
#
# COMPACT_ATOMS: atom_id res chain seq x y z
N MET A 1 -12.98 48.70 18.32
CA MET A 1 -13.39 48.14 17.03
C MET A 1 -13.95 46.75 17.27
N LYS A 2 -15.26 46.56 17.05
CA LYS A 2 -15.93 45.26 16.95
C LYS A 2 -15.66 44.73 15.55
N SER A 3 -14.68 43.85 15.39
CA SER A 3 -14.43 43.15 14.12
C SER A 3 -13.58 41.90 14.38
N GLY A 4 -14.20 40.89 14.97
CA GLY A 4 -13.66 39.54 15.03
C GLY A 4 -14.72 38.63 14.45
N ARG A 5 -14.33 37.76 13.52
CA ARG A 5 -15.18 36.86 12.73
C ARG A 5 -16.16 35.99 13.54
N TYR A 6 -16.03 35.97 14.87
CA TYR A 6 -16.90 35.25 15.81
C TYR A 6 -17.15 36.11 17.07
N PRO A 7 -18.33 36.74 17.19
CA PRO A 7 -18.73 37.46 18.41
C PRO A 7 -18.82 36.50 19.59
N GLY A 8 -18.21 36.84 20.73
CA GLY A 8 -18.31 36.03 21.95
C GLY A 8 -17.33 34.87 22.08
N ALA A 9 -16.42 34.67 21.12
CA ALA A 9 -15.34 33.69 21.23
C ALA A 9 -14.39 34.03 22.41
N ARG A 10 -14.08 33.04 23.24
CA ARG A 10 -13.12 33.16 24.36
C ARG A 10 -11.94 32.23 24.12
N LYS A 11 -10.71 32.72 24.37
CA LYS A 11 -9.49 31.91 24.28
C LYS A 11 -9.16 31.36 25.68
N ILE A 12 -9.15 30.04 25.82
CA ILE A 12 -8.86 29.33 27.08
C ILE A 12 -7.83 28.24 26.76
N ASP A 13 -6.74 28.17 27.52
CA ASP A 13 -5.68 27.16 27.37
C ASP A 13 -5.16 26.97 25.93
N GLY A 14 -5.01 28.08 25.21
CA GLY A 14 -4.53 28.07 23.82
C GLY A 14 -5.58 27.70 22.77
N HIS A 15 -6.76 27.23 23.18
CA HIS A 15 -7.87 26.88 22.30
C HIS A 15 -8.93 27.98 22.26
N LEU A 16 -9.55 28.17 21.09
CA LEU A 16 -10.66 29.11 20.91
C LEU A 16 -11.97 28.36 21.21
N GLN A 17 -12.66 28.74 22.29
CA GLN A 17 -14.00 28.23 22.60
C GLN A 17 -15.04 29.19 22.04
N LEU A 18 -15.93 28.66 21.20
CA LEU A 18 -17.07 29.37 20.63
C LEU A 18 -18.33 29.12 21.48
N PRO A 19 -19.23 30.12 21.63
CA PRO A 19 -20.55 29.91 22.22
C PRO A 19 -21.34 28.85 21.46
N ILE A 20 -22.15 28.07 22.15
CA ILE A 20 -22.90 26.93 21.59
C ILE A 20 -23.84 27.37 20.46
N GLU A 21 -24.41 28.58 20.54
CA GLU A 21 -25.28 29.10 19.47
C GLU A 21 -24.52 29.33 18.15
N ALA A 22 -23.22 29.63 18.20
CA ALA A 22 -22.37 29.83 17.02
C ALA A 22 -21.83 28.51 16.44
N LEU A 23 -21.90 27.39 17.17
CA LEU A 23 -21.58 26.06 16.67
C LEU A 23 -22.72 25.49 15.79
N ALA A 24 -23.96 25.89 16.06
CA ALA A 24 -25.13 25.43 15.31
C ALA A 24 -25.12 25.90 13.85
N GLU A 25 -24.59 27.08 13.56
CA GLU A 25 -24.44 27.62 12.19
C GLU A 25 -23.33 26.95 11.37
N ILE A 26 -22.36 26.30 12.02
CA ILE A 26 -21.25 25.59 11.36
C ILE A 26 -21.59 24.11 11.13
N LEU A 27 -22.71 23.65 11.71
CA LEU A 27 -23.18 22.26 11.67
C LEU A 27 -24.12 21.99 10.49
N GLU A 28 -23.96 22.71 9.38
CA GLU A 28 -24.38 22.14 8.10
C GLU A 28 -23.45 20.96 7.82
N PRO A 29 -23.97 19.72 7.67
CA PRO A 29 -23.12 18.59 7.37
C PRO A 29 -22.44 18.87 6.03
N SER A 30 -21.13 19.13 6.06
CA SER A 30 -20.32 19.18 4.85
C SER A 30 -20.68 17.95 4.01
N PRO A 31 -21.03 18.11 2.72
CA PRO A 31 -21.32 16.98 1.87
C PRO A 31 -20.12 16.04 1.94
N ASN A 32 -20.40 14.77 2.25
CA ASN A 32 -19.41 13.71 2.41
C ASN A 32 -18.51 13.78 1.17
N PRO A 33 -17.22 14.18 1.28
CA PRO A 33 -16.38 14.32 0.11
C PRO A 33 -16.31 12.94 -0.53
N ALA A 34 -16.86 12.82 -1.75
CA ALA A 34 -16.78 11.59 -2.50
C ALA A 34 -15.31 11.14 -2.50
N PRO A 35 -15.02 9.86 -2.20
CA PRO A 35 -13.64 9.40 -2.15
C PRO A 35 -12.97 9.76 -3.47
N VAL A 36 -11.91 10.59 -3.39
CA VAL A 36 -11.13 10.97 -4.56
C VAL A 36 -10.43 9.71 -5.05
N VAL A 37 -11.03 9.03 -6.02
CA VAL A 37 -10.39 7.93 -6.72
C VAL A 37 -9.33 8.57 -7.61
N PRO A 38 -8.03 8.26 -7.42
CA PRO A 38 -7.00 8.79 -8.29
C PRO A 38 -7.28 8.32 -9.72
N THR A 39 -7.57 9.27 -10.61
CA THR A 39 -7.74 9.02 -12.04
C THR A 39 -6.39 8.63 -12.62
N VAL A 40 -6.26 7.36 -13.01
CA VAL A 40 -5.09 6.87 -13.73
C VAL A 40 -5.13 7.48 -15.13
N ASP A 41 -4.27 8.46 -15.37
CA ASP A 41 -4.07 9.05 -16.69
C ASP A 41 -3.40 8.02 -17.61
N HIS A 42 -4.20 7.38 -18.47
CA HIS A 42 -3.76 6.36 -19.43
C HIS A 42 -2.94 6.94 -20.60
N SER A 43 -2.79 8.27 -20.70
CA SER A 43 -2.04 8.92 -21.78
C SER A 43 -0.52 8.89 -21.58
N LYS A 44 -0.06 8.59 -20.37
CA LYS A 44 1.38 8.45 -20.07
C LYS A 44 1.80 7.01 -20.30
N PRO A 45 2.89 6.75 -21.07
CA PRO A 45 3.45 5.41 -21.11
C PRO A 45 3.83 5.03 -19.68
N ILE A 46 3.23 3.95 -19.18
CA ILE A 46 3.57 3.33 -17.90
C ILE A 46 4.98 2.73 -18.08
N GLY A 47 5.99 3.60 -18.10
CA GLY A 47 7.38 3.35 -18.47
C GLY A 47 8.18 2.63 -17.40
N ARG A 48 7.52 2.10 -16.37
CA ARG A 48 8.14 1.19 -15.41
C ARG A 48 7.31 -0.06 -15.45
N ARG A 49 7.78 -1.09 -16.18
CA ARG A 49 7.36 -2.48 -15.94
C ARG A 49 7.53 -2.69 -14.44
N LYS A 50 6.45 -2.59 -13.65
CA LYS A 50 6.47 -2.92 -12.24
C LYS A 50 6.83 -4.40 -12.22
N SER A 51 8.07 -4.73 -11.87
CA SER A 51 8.49 -6.12 -11.76
C SER A 51 7.50 -6.81 -10.83
N ALA A 52 6.79 -7.82 -11.32
CA ALA A 52 5.79 -8.56 -10.54
C ALA A 52 6.37 -9.13 -9.23
N ILE A 53 7.69 -9.28 -9.17
CA ILE A 53 8.49 -9.69 -8.02
C ILE A 53 8.31 -8.75 -6.80
N GLY A 54 8.29 -7.44 -7.00
CA GLY A 54 8.26 -6.46 -5.91
C GLY A 54 7.02 -6.59 -5.01
N PRO A 55 5.81 -6.60 -5.60
CA PRO A 55 4.57 -6.87 -4.87
C PRO A 55 4.56 -8.23 -4.15
N ARG A 56 5.12 -9.30 -4.74
CA ARG A 56 5.17 -10.63 -4.12
C ARG A 56 6.07 -10.63 -2.87
N ILE A 57 7.23 -9.97 -2.92
CA ILE A 57 8.12 -9.83 -1.76
C ILE A 57 7.44 -9.00 -0.66
N ALA A 58 6.75 -7.93 -1.02
CA ALA A 58 6.01 -7.11 -0.06
C ALA A 58 4.89 -7.90 0.63
N PHE A 59 4.17 -8.74 -0.13
CA PHE A 59 3.17 -9.66 0.40
C PHE A 59 3.76 -10.64 1.42
N VAL A 60 4.83 -11.36 1.06
CA VAL A 60 5.50 -12.32 1.96
C VAL A 60 5.98 -11.63 3.25
N ARG A 61 6.53 -10.42 3.18
CA ARG A 61 6.96 -9.71 4.38
C ARG A 61 5.81 -9.28 5.29
N ALA A 62 4.62 -9.06 4.72
CA ALA A 62 3.45 -8.65 5.48
C ALA A 62 2.65 -9.86 6.02
N SER A 63 2.86 -11.07 5.50
CA SER A 63 2.04 -12.24 5.86
C SER A 63 2.12 -12.58 7.33
N ASP A 64 3.32 -12.55 7.93
CA ASP A 64 3.52 -12.97 9.33
C ASP A 64 2.77 -12.07 10.31
N PHE A 65 2.74 -10.76 10.02
CA PHE A 65 1.98 -9.81 10.80
C PHE A 65 0.48 -10.10 10.72
N TRP A 66 -0.04 -10.29 9.51
CA TRP A 66 -1.46 -10.53 9.30
C TRP A 66 -1.91 -11.90 9.82
N GLU A 67 -1.04 -12.91 9.76
CA GLU A 67 -1.29 -14.21 10.38
C GLU A 67 -1.49 -14.06 11.89
N GLN A 68 -0.62 -13.33 12.58
CA GLN A 68 -0.75 -13.06 14.01
C GLN A 68 -2.05 -12.30 14.32
N VAL A 69 -2.40 -11.31 13.50
CA VAL A 69 -3.66 -10.56 13.66
C VAL A 69 -4.85 -11.51 13.52
N LEU A 70 -4.89 -12.33 12.47
CA LEU A 70 -5.99 -13.27 12.20
C LEU A 70 -6.16 -14.27 13.36
N ARG A 71 -5.06 -14.84 13.86
CA ARG A 71 -5.11 -15.71 15.04
C ARG A 71 -5.62 -14.97 16.28
N SER A 72 -5.23 -13.70 16.48
CA SER A 72 -5.64 -12.92 17.64
C SER A 72 -7.13 -12.54 17.66
N ILE A 73 -7.76 -12.41 16.48
CA ILE A 73 -9.19 -12.12 16.35
C ILE A 73 -10.05 -13.39 16.30
N GLY A 74 -9.44 -14.56 16.43
CA GLY A 74 -10.13 -15.85 16.45
C GLY A 74 -10.44 -16.42 15.06
N GLU A 75 -9.68 -16.04 14.04
CA GLU A 75 -9.82 -16.51 12.66
C GLU A 75 -8.61 -17.41 12.25
N PRO A 76 -8.48 -18.62 12.83
CA PRO A 76 -7.32 -19.48 12.59
C PRO A 76 -7.29 -20.08 11.19
N GLU A 77 -8.44 -20.37 10.56
CA GLU A 77 -8.49 -20.94 9.21
C GLU A 77 -7.91 -19.95 8.19
N PHE A 78 -8.30 -18.67 8.27
CA PHE A 78 -7.74 -17.63 7.40
C PHE A 78 -6.25 -17.40 7.66
N ALA A 79 -5.80 -17.52 8.91
CA ALA A 79 -4.37 -17.44 9.23
C ALA A 79 -3.59 -18.56 8.54
N ASP A 80 -4.11 -19.79 8.58
CA ASP A 80 -3.49 -20.95 7.95
C ASP A 80 -3.49 -20.84 6.41
N GLU A 81 -4.60 -20.35 5.81
CA GLU A 81 -4.68 -20.05 4.38
C GLU A 81 -3.65 -18.99 3.96
N LEU A 82 -3.50 -17.92 4.74
CA LEU A 82 -2.53 -16.86 4.48
C LEU A 82 -1.09 -17.39 4.58
N ALA A 83 -0.80 -18.23 5.59
CA ALA A 83 0.50 -18.86 5.75
C ALA A 83 0.82 -19.78 4.55
N ALA A 84 -0.14 -20.58 4.09
CA ALA A 84 -0.01 -21.42 2.90
C ALA A 84 0.25 -20.59 1.64
N ALA A 85 -0.51 -19.51 1.45
CA ALA A 85 -0.32 -18.60 0.31
C ALA A 85 1.06 -17.92 0.33
N SER A 86 1.56 -17.54 1.50
CA SER A 86 2.90 -16.96 1.66
C SER A 86 4.00 -17.97 1.33
N MET A 87 3.90 -19.20 1.82
CA MET A 87 4.83 -20.28 1.49
C MET A 87 4.89 -20.56 -0.02
N GLN A 88 3.71 -20.59 -0.68
CA GLN A 88 3.65 -20.76 -2.13
C GLN A 88 4.34 -19.59 -2.86
N ALA A 89 4.11 -18.35 -2.40
CA ALA A 89 4.73 -17.18 -2.99
C ALA A 89 6.27 -17.19 -2.86
N ILE A 90 6.81 -17.69 -1.74
CA ILE A 90 8.25 -17.91 -1.55
C ILE A 90 8.77 -18.94 -2.56
N ALA A 91 8.13 -20.11 -2.64
CA ALA A 91 8.57 -21.19 -3.52
C ALA A 91 8.64 -20.78 -5.00
N ASP A 92 7.66 -20.00 -5.44
CA ASP A 92 7.64 -19.45 -6.79
C ASP A 92 8.73 -18.41 -7.02
N LEU A 93 9.03 -17.54 -6.05
CA LEU A 93 10.11 -16.56 -6.17
C LEU A 93 11.48 -17.25 -6.29
N GLU A 94 11.70 -18.33 -5.54
CA GLU A 94 12.90 -19.16 -5.64
C GLU A 94 13.01 -19.82 -7.02
N ARG A 95 11.89 -20.35 -7.55
CA ARG A 95 11.83 -20.93 -8.89
C ARG A 95 12.13 -19.89 -9.97
N ASP A 96 11.53 -18.72 -9.89
CA ASP A 96 11.76 -17.60 -10.82
C ASP A 96 13.23 -17.16 -10.80
N PHE A 97 13.84 -17.11 -9.61
CA PHE A 97 15.25 -16.79 -9.44
C PHE A 97 16.16 -17.87 -10.05
N ALA A 98 15.91 -19.15 -9.75
CA ALA A 98 16.67 -20.26 -10.32
C ALA A 98 16.59 -20.29 -11.85
N HIS A 99 15.39 -20.09 -12.42
CA HIS A 99 15.20 -20.00 -13.86
C HIS A 99 15.96 -18.81 -14.46
N SER A 100 15.85 -17.62 -13.84
CA SER A 100 16.56 -16.43 -14.29
C SER A 100 18.09 -16.60 -14.26
N LYS A 101 18.61 -17.32 -13.26
CA LYS A 101 20.04 -17.64 -13.15
C LYS A 101 20.47 -18.61 -14.25
N ALA A 102 19.72 -19.70 -14.45
CA ALA A 102 20.03 -20.69 -15.48
C ALA A 102 20.02 -20.08 -16.90
N GLU A 103 19.06 -19.19 -17.20
CA GLU A 103 19.00 -18.52 -18.50
C GLU A 103 20.18 -17.56 -18.72
N ARG A 104 20.66 -16.87 -17.68
CA ARG A 104 21.89 -16.07 -17.77
C ARG A 104 23.12 -16.94 -18.04
N GLU A 105 23.29 -18.03 -17.29
CA GLU A 105 24.39 -18.97 -17.49
C GLU A 105 24.39 -19.58 -18.91
N ARG A 106 23.21 -19.94 -19.43
CA ARG A 106 23.06 -20.40 -20.81
C ARG A 106 23.48 -19.36 -21.84
N HIS A 107 23.02 -18.11 -21.66
CA HIS A 107 23.37 -17.02 -22.57
C HIS A 107 24.88 -16.73 -22.54
N ASP A 108 25.50 -16.76 -21.36
CA ASP A 108 26.94 -16.58 -21.20
C ASP A 108 27.74 -17.70 -21.87
N LEU A 109 27.30 -18.96 -21.71
CA LEU A 109 27.93 -20.11 -22.39
C LEU A 109 27.81 -20.01 -23.92
N GLN A 110 26.62 -19.67 -24.43
CA GLN A 110 26.40 -19.49 -25.87
C GLN A 110 27.20 -18.32 -26.44
N GLY A 111 27.30 -17.21 -25.71
CA GLY A 111 28.10 -16.03 -26.09
C GLY A 111 29.62 -16.27 -25.98
N SER A 112 30.05 -17.24 -25.17
CA SER A 112 31.47 -17.59 -24.98
C SER A 112 32.01 -18.62 -25.97
N THR A 113 31.17 -19.21 -26.82
CA THR A 113 31.61 -20.25 -27.78
C THR A 113 32.55 -19.63 -28.82
N PRO A 114 33.87 -19.93 -28.81
CA PRO A 114 34.75 -19.40 -29.84
C PRO A 114 34.41 -20.10 -31.16
N LEU A 115 34.21 -19.31 -32.21
CA LEU A 115 34.14 -19.80 -33.58
C LEU A 115 35.50 -20.46 -33.89
N ILE A 116 35.58 -21.78 -33.81
CA ILE A 116 36.74 -22.52 -34.31
C ILE A 116 36.70 -22.35 -35.84
N LYS A 117 37.59 -21.49 -36.35
CA LYS A 117 37.89 -21.34 -37.78
C LYS A 117 39.06 -22.23 -38.14
#